data_AF-A0AAW1XCY6-F1
#
_entry.id   AF-A0AAW1XCY6-F1
#
_cell.length_a   1.000
_cell.length_b   1.000
_cell.length_c   1.000
_cell.angle_alpha   90.00
_cell.angle_beta   90.00
_cell.angle_gamma   90.00
#
_symmetry.space_group_name_H-M   'P 1'
#
loop_
_entity.id
_entity.type
_entity.pdbx_description
1 polymer ?
#
loop_
_entity_poly.entity_id
_entity_poly.type
_entity_poly.pdbx_seq_one_letter_code
_entity_poly.pdbx_strand_id
1 'polypeptide(L)' 'MWSAYVLISFYECFVIRGKDVSIEYLHQGFTYIFESTFKSTEGVAEYIAHPAHLDFANLFLSHLEKVLVFDYKPTTVRV' A
#
# COMPACT_ATOMS: atom_id res chain seq x y z
N MET A 1 -6.11 22.63 -0.53
CA MET A 1 -5.19 21.58 -1.04
C MET A 1 -5.02 20.50 0.02
N TRP A 2 -6.12 19.83 0.36
CA TRP A 2 -6.19 18.69 1.29
C TRP A 2 -7.40 17.88 0.85
N SER A 3 -7.22 17.04 -0.16
CA SER A 3 -8.23 16.04 -0.52
C SER A 3 -7.62 14.69 -0.21
N ALA A 4 -7.82 14.24 1.02
CA ALA A 4 -7.62 12.87 1.42
C ALA A 4 -8.73 12.02 0.76
N TYR A 5 -8.53 11.68 -0.51
CA TYR A 5 -9.24 10.56 -1.12
C TYR A 5 -8.41 9.30 -0.91
N VAL A 6 -8.36 8.83 0.34
CA VAL A 6 -8.19 7.39 0.63
C VAL A 6 -9.58 6.88 0.96
N LEU A 7 -10.42 6.81 -0.06
CA LEU A 7 -11.67 6.04 -0.05
C LEU A 7 -11.59 5.12 -1.27
N ILE A 8 -10.74 4.10 -1.18
CA ILE A 8 -10.99 2.88 -1.97
C ILE A 8 -11.85 2.00 -1.08
N SER A 9 -13.13 2.34 -1.01
CA SER A 9 -14.16 1.42 -0.55
C SER A 9 -14.64 0.66 -1.76
N PHE A 10 -13.90 -0.37 -2.16
CA PHE A 10 -14.46 -1.49 -2.91
C PHE A 10 -14.18 -2.75 -2.08
N TYR A 11 -15.04 -2.86 -1.06
CA TYR A 11 -15.40 -4.05 -0.29
C TYR A 11 -14.23 -4.91 0.22
N GLU A 12 -13.66 -4.45 1.34
CA GLU A 12 -12.75 -5.19 2.24
C GLU A 12 -11.23 -5.06 2.06
N CYS A 13 -10.75 -3.96 1.48
CA CYS A 13 -9.36 -3.55 1.65
C CYS A 13 -9.21 -2.57 2.82
N PHE A 14 -8.58 -3.01 3.92
CA PHE A 14 -8.18 -2.13 5.01
C PHE A 14 -6.77 -1.61 4.75
N VAL A 15 -6.60 -0.29 4.72
CA VAL A 15 -5.30 0.35 4.48
C VAL A 15 -4.84 1.06 5.75
N ILE A 16 -3.66 0.69 6.24
CA ILE A 16 -2.95 1.40 7.31
C ILE A 16 -1.69 2.08 6.78
N ARG A 17 -1.33 3.21 7.40
CA ARG A 17 -0.13 3.98 7.05
C ARG A 17 0.74 4.19 8.27
N GLY A 18 2.05 4.00 8.10
CA GLY A 18 3.07 4.36 9.08
C GLY A 18 4.14 5.27 8.49
N LYS A 19 4.79 6.08 9.32
CA LYS A 19 6.04 6.77 8.98
C LYS A 19 7.20 5.96 9.56
N ASP A 20 8.30 5.85 8.83
CA ASP A 20 9.51 5.23 9.36
C ASP A 20 9.99 5.98 10.62
N VAL A 21 10.37 5.19 11.63
CA VAL A 21 10.96 5.63 12.90
C VAL A 21 12.20 4.81 13.23
N SER A 22 12.73 4.07 12.25
CA SER A 22 13.89 3.21 12.43
C SER A 22 15.13 4.03 12.82
N ILE A 23 15.92 3.47 13.74
CA ILE A 23 17.24 3.99 14.13
C ILE A 23 18.38 3.16 13.55
N GLU A 24 18.05 2.10 12.82
CA GLU A 24 19.00 1.14 12.24
C GLU A 24 19.59 1.65 10.92
N TYR A 25 19.04 2.74 10.35
CA TYR A 25 19.50 3.38 9.10
C TYR A 25 19.50 2.46 7.87
N LEU A 26 18.73 1.37 7.90
CA LEU A 26 18.59 0.41 6.80
C LEU A 26 17.39 0.69 5.89
N HIS A 27 16.68 1.79 6.09
CA HIS A 27 15.44 2.13 5.38
C HIS A 27 15.65 2.52 3.90
N GLN A 28 16.88 2.57 3.38
CA GLN A 28 17.21 2.83 1.96
C GLN A 28 16.54 4.10 1.38
N GLY A 29 16.26 5.10 2.22
CA GLY A 29 15.56 6.33 1.83
C GLY A 29 14.04 6.22 1.74
N PHE A 30 13.43 5.06 1.99
CA PHE A 30 11.98 4.96 2.19
C PHE A 30 11.57 5.60 3.52
N THR A 31 10.42 6.29 3.53
CA THR A 31 9.98 7.12 4.68
C THR A 31 8.58 6.80 5.19
N TYR A 32 7.77 6.11 4.39
CA TYR A 32 6.42 5.71 4.73
C TYR A 32 6.15 4.28 4.29
N ILE A 33 5.32 3.58 5.07
CA ILE A 33 4.75 2.28 4.71
C ILE A 33 3.23 2.44 4.55
N PHE A 34 2.70 1.74 3.55
CA PHE A 34 1.27 1.55 3.35
C PHE A 34 1.04 0.04 3.30
N GLU A 35 0.20 -0.47 4.20
CA GLU A 35 -0.18 -1.87 4.22
C GLU A 35 -1.65 -1.97 3.86
N SER A 36 -1.97 -2.83 2.89
CA SER A 36 -3.32 -3.09 2.41
C SER A 36 -3.62 -4.57 2.63
N THR A 37 -4.67 -4.88 3.40
CA THR A 37 -5.07 -6.27 3.65
C THR A 37 -6.14 -6.70 2.65
N PHE A 38 -5.96 -7.86 2.03
CA PHE A 38 -6.93 -8.47 1.11
C PHE A 38 -7.27 -9.89 1.57
N LYS A 39 -8.51 -10.33 1.29
CA LYS A 39 -8.96 -11.69 1.59
C LYS A 39 -8.33 -12.76 0.70
N SER A 40 -7.96 -12.41 -0.53
CA SER A 40 -7.41 -13.34 -1.51
C SER A 40 -6.52 -12.64 -2.53
N THR A 41 -5.80 -13.44 -3.31
CA THR A 41 -4.96 -12.98 -4.43
C THR A 41 -5.78 -12.41 -5.58
N GLU A 42 -6.98 -12.91 -5.79
CA GLU A 42 -7.92 -12.42 -6.81
C GLU A 42 -8.41 -11.02 -6.44
N GLY A 43 -8.64 -10.76 -5.14
CA GLY A 43 -8.97 -9.42 -4.65
C GLY A 43 -7.87 -8.39 -4.91
N VAL A 44 -6.59 -8.80 -4.88
CA VAL A 44 -5.47 -7.93 -5.27
C VAL A 44 -5.54 -7.60 -6.78
N ALA A 45 -5.80 -8.60 -7.63
CA ALA A 45 -5.92 -8.39 -9.07
C ALA A 45 -7.09 -7.47 -9.44
N GLU A 46 -8.25 -7.67 -8.80
CA GLU A 46 -9.42 -6.79 -8.95
C GLU A 46 -9.12 -5.37 -8.50
N TYR A 47 -8.44 -5.20 -7.36
CA TYR A 47 -8.02 -3.90 -6.85
C TYR A 47 -7.07 -3.18 -7.82
N ILE A 48 -6.05 -3.88 -8.34
CA ILE A 48 -5.07 -3.30 -9.26
C ILE A 48 -5.74 -2.84 -10.56
N ALA A 49 -6.67 -3.62 -11.08
CA ALA A 49 -7.40 -3.31 -12.32
C ALA A 49 -8.52 -2.27 -12.12
N HIS A 50 -8.87 -1.93 -10.87
CA HIS A 50 -9.98 -1.04 -10.60
C HIS A 50 -9.70 0.39 -11.10
N PRO A 51 -10.62 1.04 -11.85
CA PRO A 51 -10.40 2.37 -12.40
C PRO A 51 -10.01 3.42 -11.36
N ALA A 52 -10.65 3.41 -10.19
CA ALA A 52 -10.32 4.33 -9.10
C ALA A 52 -8.91 4.10 -8.51
N HIS A 53 -8.41 2.87 -8.51
CA HIS A 53 -7.03 2.58 -8.13
C HIS A 53 -6.08 3.13 -9.21
N LEU A 54 -6.36 2.90 -10.49
CA LEU A 54 -5.53 3.41 -11.59
C LEU A 54 -5.43 4.93 -11.58
N ASP A 55 -6.55 5.63 -11.39
CA ASP A 55 -6.59 7.09 -11.29
C ASP A 55 -5.75 7.60 -10.10
N PHE A 56 -5.90 6.96 -8.94
CA PHE A 56 -5.12 7.31 -7.76
C PHE A 56 -3.64 6.97 -7.92
N ALA A 57 -3.31 5.82 -8.51
CA ALA A 57 -1.93 5.39 -8.75
C ALA A 57 -1.20 6.37 -9.68
N ASN A 58 -1.85 6.83 -10.75
CA ASN A 58 -1.29 7.85 -11.64
C ASN A 58 -0.98 9.16 -10.91
N LEU A 59 -1.89 9.61 -10.04
CA LEU A 59 -1.65 10.79 -9.20
C LEU A 59 -0.53 10.53 -8.18
N PHE A 60 -0.59 9.42 -7.45
CA PHE A 60 0.28 9.13 -6.32
C PHE A 60 1.72 8.89 -6.77
N LEU A 61 1.93 8.06 -7.80
CA LEU A 61 3.26 7.73 -8.32
C LEU A 61 4.02 8.98 -8.82
N SER A 62 3.31 9.99 -9.35
CA SER A 62 3.95 11.24 -9.79
C SER A 62 4.58 12.07 -8.65
N HIS A 63 4.22 11.76 -7.39
CA HIS A 63 4.75 12.43 -6.19
C HIS A 63 5.80 11.60 -5.45
N LEU A 64 6.17 10.42 -5.96
CA LEU A 64 7.15 9.53 -5.33
C LEU A 64 8.50 9.59 -6.05
N GLU A 65 9.58 9.65 -5.28
CA GLU A 65 10.92 9.42 -5.82
C GLU A 65 11.15 7.91 -6.07
N LYS A 66 10.67 7.05 -5.16
CA LYS A 66 10.85 5.60 -5.17
C LYS A 66 9.63 4.91 -4.59
N VAL A 67 9.34 3.70 -5.08
CA VAL A 67 8.27 2.83 -4.56
C VAL A 67 8.76 1.38 -4.53
N LEU A 68 8.41 0.65 -3.48
CA LEU A 68 8.63 -0.78 -3.35
C LEU A 68 7.29 -1.43 -2.96
N VAL A 69 6.89 -2.46 -3.70
CA VAL A 69 5.62 -3.16 -3.50
C VAL A 69 5.91 -4.65 -3.39
N PHE A 70 5.28 -5.31 -2.43
CA PHE A 70 5.34 -6.76 -2.24
C PHE A 70 3.98 -7.28 -1.80
N ASP A 71 3.52 -8.32 -2.48
CA ASP A 71 2.35 -9.09 -2.09
C ASP A 71 2.81 -10.35 -1.37
N TYR A 72 2.25 -10.61 -0.19
CA TYR A 72 2.65 -11.76 0.62
C TYR A 72 1.47 -12.36 1.37
N LYS A 73 1.57 -13.66 1.69
CA LYS A 73 0.63 -14.36 2.58
C LYS A 73 1.30 -14.50 3.95
N PRO A 74 0.80 -13.81 5.00
CA PRO A 74 1.37 -13.92 6.34
C PRO A 74 1.38 -15.37 6.80
N THR A 75 2.55 -15.87 7.18
CA THR A 75 2.72 -17.25 7.67
C THR A 75 3.38 -17.19 9.03
N THR A 76 2.73 -17.77 10.04
CA THR A 76 3.30 -17.87 11.39
C THR A 76 4.30 -19.02 11.43
N VAL A 77 5.56 -18.71 11.75
CA VAL A 77 6.56 -19.72 12.07
C VAL A 77 6.41 -20.08 13.55
N ARG A 78 6.18 -21.37 13.83
CA ARG A 78 6.21 -21.89 15.20
C ARG A 78 7.62 -22.40 15.48
N VAL A 79 8.32 -21.72 16.40
CA VAL A 79 9.63 -22.12 16.93
C VAL A 79 9.48 -22.75 18.30
#